data_AF-A0A1F4GPJ1-F1
#
_entry.id   AF-A0A1F4GPJ1-F1
#
_cell.length_a   1.000
_cell.length_b   1.000
_cell.length_c   1.000
_cell.angle_alpha   90.00
_cell.angle_beta   90.00
_cell.angle_gamma   90.00
#
_symmetry.space_group_name_H-M   'P 1'
#
loop_
_entity.id
_entity.type
_entity.pdbx_description
1 polymer ?
#
loop_
_entity_poly.entity_id
_entity_poly.type
_entity_poly.pdbx_seq_one_letter_code
_entity_poly.pdbx_strand_id
1 'polypeptide(L)'
;MEAAKNITITLDEETAAWVRVCAAQKNVSLSHFVGELLRDRMRESHDYEGAMRGFLAEKPVKLKKPGERYLTRDEALHGRNAQGLSCSGRRARVPGHLAGRAQARVAQPMKINEKA
;
A
#
# COMPACT_ATOMS: atom_id res chain seq x y z
N MET A 1 -7.38 30.31 1.28
CA MET A 1 -7.35 29.61 -0.01
C MET A 1 -5.94 29.07 -0.17
N GLU A 2 -5.79 27.75 -0.15
CA GLU A 2 -4.47 27.13 -0.31
C GLU A 2 -3.95 27.46 -1.72
N ALA A 3 -2.72 27.95 -1.83
CA ALA A 3 -2.20 28.47 -3.08
C ALA A 3 -2.05 27.34 -4.10
N ALA A 4 -2.86 27.37 -5.16
CA ALA A 4 -2.72 26.46 -6.29
C ALA A 4 -1.33 26.67 -6.92
N LYS A 5 -0.55 25.59 -7.01
CA LYS A 5 0.77 25.62 -7.66
C LYS A 5 0.60 25.19 -9.11
N ASN A 6 1.06 26.03 -10.04
CA ASN A 6 1.04 25.69 -11.46
C ASN A 6 2.22 24.77 -11.77
N ILE A 7 1.93 23.64 -12.41
CA ILE A 7 2.92 22.64 -12.80
C ILE A 7 2.70 22.38 -14.29
N THR A 8 3.76 22.52 -15.08
CA THR A 8 3.75 22.16 -16.50
C THR A 8 4.24 20.73 -16.65
N ILE A 9 3.47 19.90 -17.34
CA ILE A 9 3.77 18.48 -17.55
C ILE A 9 3.91 18.26 -19.06
N THR A 10 5.04 17.69 -19.48
CA THR A 10 5.25 17.24 -20.86
C THR A 10 4.82 15.78 -20.97
N LEU A 11 3.90 15.50 -21.89
CA LEU A 11 3.34 14.17 -22.16
C LEU A 11 3.61 13.83 -23.63
N ASP A 12 3.63 12.54 -23.95
CA ASP A 12 3.52 12.14 -25.36
C ASP A 12 2.12 12.48 -25.90
N GLU A 13 2.00 12.57 -27.23
CA GLU A 13 0.75 12.98 -27.89
C GLU A 13 -0.40 11.99 -27.64
N GLU A 14 -0.12 10.69 -27.64
CA GLU A 14 -1.12 9.63 -27.42
C GLU A 14 -1.69 9.70 -25.99
N THR A 15 -0.80 9.80 -25.00
CA THR A 15 -1.15 9.98 -23.60
C THR A 15 -1.91 11.29 -23.39
N ALA A 16 -1.49 12.39 -24.01
CA ALA A 16 -2.20 13.67 -23.89
C ALA A 16 -3.64 13.58 -24.44
N ALA A 17 -3.83 12.92 -25.58
CA ALA A 17 -5.16 12.68 -26.14
C ALA A 17 -6.01 11.78 -25.23
N TRP A 18 -5.43 10.70 -24.72
CA TRP A 18 -6.09 9.81 -23.77
C TRP A 18 -6.53 10.53 -22.50
N VAL A 19 -5.64 11.31 -21.87
CA VAL A 19 -5.96 12.07 -20.64
C VAL A 19 -7.11 13.04 -20.88
N ARG A 20 -7.14 13.74 -22.02
CA ARG A 20 -8.25 14.64 -22.38
C ARG A 20 -9.58 13.89 -22.49
N VAL A 21 -9.59 12.74 -23.17
CA VAL A 21 -10.78 11.91 -23.33
C VAL A 21 -11.26 11.39 -21.97
N CYS A 22 -10.36 10.90 -21.12
CA CYS A 22 -10.71 10.42 -19.78
C CYS A 22 -11.24 11.54 -18.86
N ALA A 23 -10.64 12.73 -18.92
CA ALA A 23 -11.12 13.89 -18.16
C ALA A 23 -12.52 14.32 -18.62
N ALA A 24 -12.77 14.33 -19.94
CA ALA A 24 -14.08 14.64 -20.51
C ALA A 24 -15.15 13.60 -20.11
N GLN A 25 -14.83 12.30 -20.17
CA GLN A 25 -15.76 11.23 -19.75
C GLN A 25 -16.19 11.36 -18.28
N LYS A 26 -15.28 11.83 -17.42
CA LYS A 26 -15.54 12.05 -15.99
C LYS A 26 -16.08 13.46 -15.69
N ASN A 27 -16.26 14.31 -16.71
CA ASN A 27 -16.70 15.69 -16.60
C ASN A 27 -15.86 16.54 -15.61
N VAL A 28 -14.55 16.32 -15.59
CA VAL A 28 -13.58 17.03 -14.73
C VAL A 28 -12.52 17.74 -15.57
N SER A 29 -11.87 18.76 -15.01
CA SER A 29 -10.74 19.42 -15.68
C SER A 29 -9.51 18.51 -15.71
N LEU A 30 -8.66 18.71 -16.73
CA LEU A 30 -7.42 17.94 -16.91
C LEU A 30 -6.51 18.00 -15.67
N SER A 31 -6.31 19.21 -15.12
CA SER A 31 -5.49 19.43 -13.92
C SER A 31 -6.06 18.71 -12.69
N HIS A 32 -7.39 18.68 -12.54
CA HIS A 32 -8.03 17.96 -11.44
C HIS A 32 -7.90 16.45 -11.62
N PHE A 33 -8.10 15.95 -12.85
CA PHE A 33 -7.96 14.53 -13.17
C PHE A 33 -6.55 14.01 -12.90
N VAL A 34 -5.52 14.73 -13.37
CA VAL A 34 -4.12 14.37 -13.12
C VAL A 34 -3.77 14.48 -11.63
N GLY A 35 -4.31 15.48 -10.94
CA GLY A 35 -4.12 15.64 -9.49
C GLY A 35 -4.69 14.46 -8.69
N GLU A 36 -5.89 13.98 -9.03
CA GLU A 36 -6.47 12.79 -8.42
C GLU A 36 -5.64 11.54 -8.68
N LEU A 37 -5.22 11.34 -9.93
CA LEU A 37 -4.38 10.20 -10.30
C LEU A 37 -3.06 10.16 -9.51
N LEU A 38 -2.42 11.32 -9.31
CA LEU A 38 -1.21 11.44 -8.51
C LEU A 38 -1.48 11.17 -7.02
N ARG A 39 -2.59 11.66 -6.48
CA ARG A 39 -2.98 11.40 -5.08
C ARG A 39 -3.19 9.91 -4.83
N ASP A 40 -3.88 9.24 -5.73
CA ASP A 40 -4.11 7.79 -5.63
C ASP A 40 -2.79 7.02 -5.68
N ARG A 41 -1.90 7.36 -6.62
CA ARG A 41 -0.58 6.71 -6.73
C ARG A 41 0.31 6.96 -5.51
N MET A 42 0.29 8.17 -4.95
CA MET A 42 1.00 8.49 -3.72
C MET A 42 0.45 7.67 -2.55
N ARG A 43 -0.87 7.59 -2.42
CA ARG A 43 -1.53 6.80 -1.37
C ARG A 43 -1.14 5.33 -1.46
N GLU A 44 -1.26 4.71 -2.64
CA GLU A 44 -0.86 3.32 -2.85
C GLU A 44 0.61 3.07 -2.47
N SER A 45 1.50 4.01 -2.80
CA SER A 45 2.92 3.92 -2.43
C SER A 45 3.15 3.98 -0.93
N HIS A 46 2.42 4.85 -0.23
CA HIS A 46 2.57 5.07 1.20
C HIS A 46 1.78 4.09 2.07
N ASP A 47 0.79 3.40 1.51
CA ASP A 47 -0.06 2.47 2.26
C ASP A 47 0.76 1.31 2.87
N TYR A 48 1.69 0.73 2.09
CA TYR A 48 2.58 -0.32 2.61
C TYR A 48 3.52 0.20 3.69
N GLU A 49 4.20 1.31 3.43
CA GLU A 49 5.12 1.91 4.41
C GLU A 49 4.40 2.35 5.69
N GLY A 50 3.18 2.87 5.56
CA GLY A 50 2.34 3.24 6.69
C GLY A 50 1.95 2.03 7.53
N ALA A 51 1.54 0.93 6.88
CA ALA A 51 1.26 -0.33 7.57
C ALA A 51 2.52 -0.90 8.26
N MET A 52 3.68 -0.84 7.60
CA MET A 52 4.95 -1.29 8.14
C MET A 52 5.35 -0.47 9.37
N ARG A 53 5.30 0.87 9.29
CA ARG A 53 5.61 1.75 10.43
C ARG A 53 4.67 1.50 11.61
N GLY A 54 3.37 1.32 11.36
CA GLY A 54 2.40 0.99 12.40
C GLY A 54 2.70 -0.35 13.08
N PHE A 55 3.02 -1.38 12.30
CA PHE A 55 3.37 -2.70 12.85
C PHE A 55 4.65 -2.68 13.68
N LEU A 56 5.69 -1.99 13.22
CA LEU A 56 6.98 -1.92 13.90
C LEU A 56 6.99 -0.99 15.12
N ALA A 57 6.08 -0.03 15.19
CA ALA A 57 5.91 0.83 16.35
C ALA A 57 5.28 0.09 17.55
N GLU A 58 4.53 -0.98 17.30
CA GLU A 58 3.90 -1.78 18.35
C GLU A 58 4.95 -2.64 19.07
N LYS A 59 4.92 -2.64 20.40
CA LYS A 59 5.87 -3.42 21.19
C LYS A 59 5.64 -4.93 20.96
N PRO A 60 6.69 -5.73 20.72
CA PRO A 60 6.53 -7.17 20.57
C PRO A 60 5.88 -7.80 21.82
N VAL A 61 4.69 -8.37 21.65
CA VAL A 61 4.00 -9.09 22.73
C VAL A 61 4.49 -10.53 22.76
N LYS A 62 4.77 -11.03 23.97
CA LYS A 62 5.14 -12.43 24.17
C LYS A 62 3.94 -13.32 23.86
N LEU A 63 4.07 -14.16 22.84
CA LEU A 63 3.02 -15.07 22.36
C LEU A 63 2.77 -16.28 23.26
N LYS A 64 3.65 -16.50 24.25
CA LYS A 64 3.54 -17.56 25.25
C LYS A 64 4.03 -17.08 26.60
N LYS A 65 3.52 -17.68 27.67
CA LYS A 65 4.15 -17.56 28.98
C LYS A 65 5.44 -18.41 29.02
N PRO A 66 6.44 -18.05 29.83
CA PRO A 66 7.64 -18.86 30.00
C PRO A 66 7.25 -20.26 30.51
N GLY A 67 7.70 -21.32 29.83
CA GLY A 67 7.42 -22.71 30.21
C GLY A 67 6.18 -23.35 29.57
N GLU A 68 5.32 -22.57 28.90
CA GLU A 68 4.15 -23.12 28.19
C GLU A 68 4.49 -23.51 26.74
N ARG A 69 3.84 -24.58 26.26
CA ARG A 69 3.89 -25.01 24.86
C ARG A 69 3.09 -24.03 24.00
N TYR A 70 3.54 -23.80 22.76
CA TYR A 70 2.74 -23.05 21.79
C TYR A 70 1.43 -23.77 21.49
N LEU A 71 0.35 -23.00 21.35
CA LEU A 71 -0.95 -23.51 20.91
C LEU A 71 -0.81 -24.23 19.57
N THR A 72 -1.51 -25.34 19.41
CA THR A 72 -1.65 -26.01 18.11
C THR A 72 -2.48 -25.14 17.16
N ARG A 73 -2.42 -25.44 15.85
CA ARG A 73 -3.15 -24.67 14.83
C ARG A 73 -4.65 -24.57 15.17
N ASP A 74 -5.27 -25.68 15.54
CA ASP A 74 -6.70 -25.72 15.85
C ASP A 74 -7.02 -24.92 17.13
N GLU A 75 -6.22 -25.07 18.18
CA GLU A 75 -6.38 -24.29 19.42
C GLU A 75 -6.15 -22.78 19.21
N ALA A 76 -5.23 -22.39 18.33
CA ALA A 76 -4.97 -20.98 18.03
C ALA A 76 -6.10 -20.33 17.22
N LEU A 77 -6.79 -21.08 16.37
CA LEU A 77 -7.94 -20.62 15.59
C LEU A 77 -9.19 -20.48 16.46
N HIS A 78 -9.37 -21.36 17.45
CA HIS A 78 -10.53 -21.34 18.35
C HIS A 78 -10.32 -20.47 19.61
N GLY A 79 -9.09 -20.28 20.08
CA GLY A 79 -8.77 -19.63 21.35
C GLY A 79 -8.46 -18.13 21.30
N ARG A 80 -8.19 -17.54 20.12
CA ARG A 80 -7.75 -16.14 20.00
C ARG A 80 -8.90 -15.11 19.95
N ASN A 81 -10.07 -15.45 20.50
CA ASN A 81 -11.25 -14.57 20.51
C ASN A 81 -11.55 -13.98 21.89
N ALA A 82 -10.85 -14.40 22.94
CA ALA A 82 -11.12 -13.94 24.29
C ALA A 82 -9.83 -13.86 25.10
N GLN A 83 -9.14 -12.72 25.01
CA GLN A 83 -8.40 -12.05 26.09
C GLN A 83 -7.42 -11.01 25.50
N GLY A 84 -7.82 -9.74 25.55
CA GLY A 84 -6.92 -8.68 26.01
C GLY A 84 -5.72 -8.26 25.15
N LEU A 85 -5.63 -8.60 23.87
CA LEU A 85 -4.97 -7.67 22.95
C LEU A 85 -6.01 -6.64 22.54
N SER A 86 -6.10 -5.55 23.28
CA SER A 86 -6.54 -4.31 22.66
C SER A 86 -5.55 -4.04 21.55
N CYS A 87 -5.90 -4.40 20.32
CA CYS A 87 -5.45 -3.66 19.17
C CYS A 87 -6.05 -2.26 19.33
N SER A 88 -5.50 -1.44 20.23
CA SER A 88 -5.86 -0.03 20.36
C SER A 88 -5.24 0.69 19.18
N GLY A 89 -5.79 0.43 18.00
CA GLY A 89 -5.21 0.82 16.74
C GLY A 89 -6.09 0.27 15.65
N ARG A 90 -7.05 1.09 15.23
CA ARG A 90 -7.95 0.87 14.09
C ARG A 90 -7.34 -0.12 13.09
N ARG A 91 -8.04 -1.23 12.88
CA ARG A 91 -7.80 -2.21 11.81
C ARG A 91 -7.44 -1.40 10.56
N ALA A 92 -6.15 -1.36 10.20
CA ALA A 92 -5.74 -0.77 8.94
C ALA A 92 -6.41 -1.66 7.89
N ARG A 93 -7.55 -1.19 7.37
CA ARG A 93 -8.21 -1.80 6.23
C ARG A 93 -7.23 -1.62 5.09
N VAL A 94 -6.33 -2.58 4.91
CA VAL A 94 -5.56 -2.71 3.68
C VAL A 94 -6.60 -2.75 2.56
N PRO A 95 -6.59 -1.78 1.63
CA PRO A 95 -7.58 -1.76 0.56
C PRO A 95 -7.46 -3.07 -0.23
N GLY A 96 -8.59 -3.77 -0.39
CA GLY A 96 -8.66 -5.13 -0.93
C GLY A 96 -8.18 -5.32 -2.38
N HIS A 97 -7.70 -4.27 -3.04
CA HIS A 97 -7.09 -4.35 -4.37
C HIS A 97 -5.75 -5.10 -4.41
N LEU A 98 -5.08 -5.33 -3.26
CA LEU A 98 -3.87 -6.15 -3.16
C LEU A 98 -4.17 -7.67 -3.03
N ALA A 99 -5.45 -8.08 -3.03
CA ALA A 99 -5.85 -9.49 -3.09
C ALA A 99 -5.77 -10.05 -4.53
N GLY A 100 -4.68 -9.75 -5.23
CA GLY A 100 -4.49 -10.11 -6.65
C GLY A 100 -3.04 -10.48 -6.94
N ARG A 101 -2.71 -11.76 -6.73
CA ARG A 101 -1.55 -12.48 -7.30
C ARG A 101 -0.16 -11.86 -7.07
N ALA A 102 0.40 -12.04 -5.88
CA ALA A 102 1.85 -12.14 -5.74
C ALA A 102 2.27 -13.60 -5.98
N GLN A 103 2.43 -13.99 -7.25
CA GLN A 103 3.39 -15.07 -7.54
C GLN A 103 4.77 -14.49 -7.30
N ALA A 104 5.47 -15.06 -6.33
CA ALA A 104 6.87 -14.75 -6.04
C ALA A 104 7.70 -14.91 -7.33
N ARG A 105 8.16 -13.78 -7.89
CA ARG A 105 9.39 -13.77 -8.68
C ARG A 105 10.47 -13.19 -7.80
N VAL A 106 11.27 -14.10 -7.26
CA VAL A 106 12.59 -13.81 -6.70
C VAL A 106 13.36 -13.03 -7.76
N ALA A 107 13.59 -11.73 -7.51
CA ALA A 107 14.44 -10.92 -8.36
C ALA A 107 15.86 -11.50 -8.30
N GLN A 108 16.30 -12.13 -9.39
CA GLN A 108 17.70 -12.52 -9.54
C GLN A 108 18.54 -11.24 -9.71
N PRO A 109 19.73 -11.16 -9.10
CA PRO A 109 20.60 -10.00 -9.25
C PRO A 109 21.13 -9.93 -10.69
N MET A 110 20.93 -8.78 -11.32
CA MET A 110 21.49 -8.43 -12.63
C MET A 110 23.02 -8.37 -12.52
N LYS A 111 23.73 -9.29 -13.20
CA LYS A 111 25.18 -9.19 -13.38
C LYS A 111 25.46 -8.06 -14.36
N ILE A 112 26.00 -6.96 -13.85
CA ILE A 112 26.60 -5.89 -14.65
C ILE A 112 27.92 -6.48 -15.18
N ASN A 113 28.02 -6.70 -16.48
CA ASN A 113 29.28 -7.10 -17.11
C ASN A 113 29.91 -5.83 -17.69
N GLU A 114 31.00 -5.38 -17.07
CA GLU A 114 31.96 -4.46 -17.66
C GLU A 114 32.54 -5.10 -18.92
N LYS A 115 32.36 -4.47 -20.09
CA LYS A 115 33.36 -4.50 -21.15
C LYS A 115 33.38 -3.15 -21.89
N ALA A 116 34.55 -2.52 -21.78
CA ALA A 116 35.08 -1.49 -22.68
C ALA A 116 35.45 -2.08 -24.04
#